data_AF-A0A1A6C1V5-F1
#
_entry.id   AF-A0A1A6C1V5-F1
#
_cell.length_a   1.000
_cell.length_b   1.000
_cell.length_c   1.000
_cell.angle_alpha   90.00
_cell.angle_beta   90.00
_cell.angle_gamma   90.00
#
_symmetry.space_group_name_H-M   'P 1'
#
loop_
_entity.id
_entity.type
_entity.pdbx_description
1 polymer ?
#
loop_
_entity_poly.entity_id
_entity_poly.type
_entity_poly.pdbx_seq_one_letter_code
_entity_poly.pdbx_strand_id
1 'polypeptide(L)'
;MAARPTPTQREIMLPDDSFIVSKTDPRGRIVYANRVFMSISGYLEPELLGQPHSLIRHPDMPRGVFKLLWDTIRSGEECFAYVKNLCNNGDYYWVLANVTADRDQAGNITGYYSVRRKPTTQAIATVSELYREMRAIEERSSANQAPAASLDYLNRLAGESGATYDTFVLRL
;
A
#
# COMPACT_ATOMS: atom_id res chain seq x y z
N MET A 1 17.67 -11.17 -9.25
CA MET A 1 16.60 -10.72 -8.34
C MET A 1 16.54 -11.71 -7.19
N ALA A 2 16.53 -11.24 -5.94
CA ALA A 2 16.32 -12.14 -4.79
C ALA A 2 14.93 -12.78 -4.88
N ALA A 3 14.79 -14.04 -4.47
CA ALA A 3 13.51 -14.72 -4.40
C ALA A 3 12.59 -13.97 -3.42
N ARG A 4 11.29 -13.90 -3.74
CA ARG A 4 10.32 -13.25 -2.86
C ARG A 4 10.17 -14.08 -1.57
N PRO A 5 10.21 -13.46 -0.38
CA PRO A 5 10.06 -14.19 0.88
C PRO A 5 8.72 -14.93 0.96
N THR A 6 8.71 -16.07 1.63
CA THR A 6 7.47 -16.80 1.97
C THR A 6 6.88 -16.21 3.25
N PRO A 7 5.59 -15.83 3.29
CA PRO A 7 4.97 -15.30 4.50
C PRO A 7 5.05 -16.27 5.70
N THR A 8 5.51 -15.78 6.85
CA THR A 8 5.56 -16.53 8.13
C THR A 8 4.28 -16.43 8.94
N GLN A 9 3.34 -15.57 8.51
CA GLN A 9 2.12 -15.19 9.21
C GLN A 9 2.35 -14.49 10.57
N ARG A 10 3.59 -14.10 10.88
CA ARG A 10 3.89 -13.30 12.07
C ARG A 10 3.78 -11.81 11.75
N GLU A 11 2.98 -11.11 12.55
CA GLU A 11 2.88 -9.65 12.50
C GLU A 11 3.98 -8.97 13.33
N ILE A 12 4.57 -7.91 12.79
CA ILE A 12 5.38 -6.92 13.48
C ILE A 12 4.56 -5.63 13.56
N MET A 13 4.33 -5.15 14.78
CA MET A 13 3.60 -3.89 14.99
C MET A 13 4.56 -2.70 14.88
N LEU A 14 4.18 -1.71 14.09
CA LEU A 14 4.88 -0.43 14.07
C LEU A 14 4.68 0.28 15.44
N PRO A 15 5.72 0.88 16.03
CA PRO A 15 5.55 1.70 17.23
C PRO A 15 4.67 2.92 16.97
N ASP A 16 3.95 3.40 17.98
CA ASP A 16 2.97 4.49 17.83
C ASP A 16 3.63 5.81 17.34
N ASP A 17 4.84 6.11 17.82
CA ASP A 17 5.58 7.33 17.46
C ASP A 17 6.48 7.17 16.22
N SER A 18 6.29 6.09 15.45
CA SER A 18 7.11 5.79 14.28
C SER A 18 6.41 6.09 12.96
N PHE A 19 7.13 6.81 12.09
CA PHE A 19 6.71 7.08 10.72
C PHE A 19 7.65 6.42 9.74
N ILE A 20 7.09 5.63 8.83
CA ILE A 20 7.83 5.11 7.69
C ILE A 20 7.73 6.13 6.57
N VAL A 21 8.89 6.51 6.01
CA VAL A 21 8.97 7.51 4.94
C VAL A 21 9.74 6.94 3.76
N SER A 22 9.18 7.08 2.57
CA SER A 22 9.86 6.76 1.30
C SER A 22 9.55 7.78 0.21
N LYS A 23 10.47 7.90 -0.75
CA LYS A 23 10.25 8.57 -2.03
C LYS A 23 10.48 7.62 -3.18
N THR A 24 9.77 7.82 -4.27
CA THR A 24 9.97 7.09 -5.51
C THR A 24 10.15 8.01 -6.71
N ASP A 25 10.73 7.49 -7.78
CA ASP A 25 10.65 8.09 -9.11
C ASP A 25 9.22 7.98 -9.69
N PRO A 26 8.92 8.60 -10.85
CA PRO A 26 7.57 8.51 -11.45
C PRO A 26 7.13 7.10 -11.84
N ARG A 27 8.07 6.14 -11.90
CA ARG A 27 7.82 4.73 -12.19
C ARG A 27 7.63 3.89 -10.93
N GLY A 28 7.69 4.50 -9.74
CA GLY A 28 7.51 3.83 -8.46
C GLY A 28 8.75 3.10 -7.94
N ARG A 29 9.95 3.40 -8.45
CA ARG A 29 11.22 2.89 -7.91
C ARG A 29 11.68 3.73 -6.75
N ILE A 30 12.08 3.10 -5.66
CA ILE A 30 12.47 3.78 -4.42
C ILE A 30 13.77 4.57 -4.66
N VAL A 31 13.74 5.87 -4.37
CA VAL A 31 14.91 6.76 -4.40
C VAL A 31 15.32 7.24 -3.01
N TYR A 32 14.46 7.01 -2.01
CA TYR A 32 14.74 7.30 -0.61
C TYR A 32 13.92 6.38 0.29
N ALA A 33 14.53 5.93 1.38
CA ALA A 33 13.89 5.20 2.46
C ALA A 33 14.50 5.64 3.81
N ASN A 34 13.66 5.96 4.80
CA ASN A 34 14.17 6.31 6.12
C ASN A 34 14.61 5.07 6.92
N ARG A 35 15.32 5.30 8.04
CA ARG A 35 15.81 4.22 8.92
C ARG A 35 14.68 3.35 9.49
N VAL A 36 13.51 3.94 9.76
CA VAL A 36 12.34 3.20 10.24
C VAL A 36 11.89 2.18 9.18
N PHE A 37 11.87 2.58 7.90
CA PHE A 37 11.53 1.67 6.80
C PHE A 37 12.51 0.51 6.71
N MET A 38 13.81 0.79 6.71
CA MET A 38 14.83 -0.26 6.67
C MET A 38 14.70 -1.20 7.87
N SER A 39 14.56 -0.65 9.07
CA SER A 39 14.47 -1.44 10.30
C SER A 39 13.26 -2.37 10.34
N ILE A 40 12.06 -1.90 9.99
CA ILE A 40 10.85 -2.73 10.08
C ILE A 40 10.76 -3.73 8.93
N SER A 41 11.19 -3.35 7.72
CA SER A 41 11.12 -4.23 6.55
C SER A 41 12.26 -5.26 6.50
N GLY A 42 13.32 -5.03 7.27
CA GLY A 42 14.53 -5.86 7.31
C GLY A 42 15.50 -5.63 6.14
N TYR A 43 15.13 -4.80 5.16
CA TYR A 43 15.98 -4.49 4.02
C TYR A 43 16.99 -3.38 4.34
N LEU A 44 18.22 -3.55 3.83
CA LEU A 44 19.25 -2.52 3.83
C LEU A 44 19.03 -1.52 2.70
N GLU A 45 19.61 -0.32 2.83
CA GLU A 45 19.50 0.74 1.81
C GLU A 45 19.84 0.27 0.39
N PRO A 46 20.95 -0.46 0.14
CA PRO A 46 21.30 -0.92 -1.20
C PRO A 46 20.30 -1.94 -1.78
N GLU A 47 19.53 -2.61 -0.92
CA GLU A 47 18.49 -3.56 -1.33
C GLU A 47 17.16 -2.85 -1.65
N LEU A 48 16.97 -1.62 -1.14
CA LEU A 48 15.77 -0.81 -1.38
C LEU A 48 15.94 0.14 -2.57
N LEU A 49 17.07 0.85 -2.64
CA LEU A 49 17.26 1.89 -3.65
C LEU A 49 17.23 1.32 -5.07
N GLY A 50 16.47 1.98 -5.95
CA GLY A 50 16.24 1.59 -7.33
C GLY A 50 15.25 0.43 -7.52
N GLN A 51 14.82 -0.25 -6.45
CA GLN A 51 13.83 -1.32 -6.52
C GLN A 51 12.40 -0.76 -6.62
N PRO A 52 11.47 -1.47 -7.29
CA PRO A 52 10.07 -1.08 -7.27
C PRO A 52 9.52 -1.18 -5.84
N HIS A 53 8.69 -0.22 -5.43
CA HIS A 53 8.07 -0.24 -4.09
C HIS A 53 7.21 -1.49 -3.84
N SER A 54 6.80 -2.20 -4.89
CA SER A 54 6.13 -3.50 -4.78
C SER A 54 6.99 -4.62 -4.20
N LEU A 55 8.30 -4.40 -3.99
CA LEU A 55 9.21 -5.34 -3.32
C LEU A 55 8.62 -5.84 -1.99
N ILE A 56 8.07 -4.92 -1.19
CA ILE A 56 7.50 -5.20 0.13
C ILE A 56 6.00 -5.52 0.08
N ARG A 57 5.40 -5.71 -1.09
CA ARG A 57 3.95 -5.97 -1.18
C ARG A 57 3.65 -7.33 -0.57
N HIS A 58 2.70 -7.42 0.35
CA HIS A 58 2.22 -8.72 0.83
C HIS A 58 1.34 -9.40 -0.24
N PRO A 59 1.43 -10.73 -0.46
CA PRO A 59 0.57 -11.44 -1.43
C PRO A 59 -0.92 -11.29 -1.13
N ASP A 60 -1.33 -11.23 0.15
CA ASP A 60 -2.74 -11.02 0.56
C ASP A 60 -3.35 -9.69 0.10
N MET A 61 -2.54 -8.70 -0.30
CA MET A 61 -3.09 -7.42 -0.72
C MET A 61 -3.84 -7.56 -2.06
N PRO A 62 -5.12 -7.12 -2.13
CA PRO A 62 -5.86 -7.13 -3.38
C PRO A 62 -5.20 -6.22 -4.41
N ARG A 63 -5.18 -6.66 -5.67
CA ARG A 63 -4.69 -5.87 -6.81
C ARG A 63 -5.55 -4.63 -7.04
N GLY A 64 -6.85 -4.67 -6.72
CA GLY A 64 -7.76 -3.53 -6.82
C GLY A 64 -7.36 -2.34 -5.95
N VAL A 65 -6.84 -2.57 -4.74
CA VAL A 65 -6.34 -1.50 -3.85
C VAL A 65 -5.16 -0.76 -4.51
N PHE A 66 -4.26 -1.49 -5.15
CA PHE A 66 -3.14 -0.86 -5.86
C PHE A 66 -3.56 -0.21 -7.17
N LYS A 67 -4.58 -0.73 -7.85
CA LYS A 67 -5.17 -0.04 -9.02
C LYS A 67 -5.67 1.33 -8.60
N LEU A 68 -6.48 1.40 -7.54
CA LEU A 68 -6.97 2.65 -6.97
C LEU A 68 -5.83 3.61 -6.62
N LEU A 69 -4.87 3.13 -5.83
CA LEU A 69 -3.71 3.94 -5.44
C LEU A 69 -3.01 4.54 -6.65
N TRP A 70 -2.71 3.73 -7.68
CA TRP A 70 -2.01 4.21 -8.87
C TRP A 70 -2.84 5.15 -9.71
N ASP A 71 -4.14 4.88 -9.88
CA ASP A 71 -5.04 5.75 -10.64
C ASP A 71 -5.15 7.12 -9.96
N THR A 72 -5.29 7.16 -8.63
CA THR A 72 -5.39 8.39 -7.82
C THR A 72 -4.10 9.21 -7.86
N ILE A 73 -2.94 8.62 -7.54
CA ILE A 73 -1.70 9.42 -7.46
C ILE A 73 -1.22 9.90 -8.83
N ARG A 74 -1.56 9.18 -9.91
CA ARG A 74 -1.25 9.59 -11.28
C ARG A 74 -2.14 10.73 -11.78
N SER A 75 -3.38 10.84 -11.29
CA SER A 75 -4.19 12.04 -11.53
C SER A 75 -3.69 13.24 -10.73
N GLY A 76 -2.76 13.04 -9.80
CA GLY A 76 -2.15 14.08 -9.01
C GLY A 76 -2.85 14.32 -7.67
N GLU A 77 -3.84 13.50 -7.34
CA GLU A 77 -4.56 13.50 -6.07
C GLU A 77 -3.78 12.68 -5.02
N GLU A 78 -4.01 12.97 -3.73
CA GLU A 78 -3.47 12.14 -2.66
C GLU A 78 -4.29 10.88 -2.45
N CYS A 79 -3.66 9.82 -1.94
CA CYS A 79 -4.33 8.55 -1.66
C CYS A 79 -4.04 8.07 -0.24
N PHE A 80 -5.09 7.69 0.48
CA PHE A 80 -4.98 6.99 1.76
C PHE A 80 -5.33 5.51 1.60
N ALA A 81 -4.47 4.61 2.05
CA ALA A 81 -4.75 3.17 1.97
C ALA A 81 -4.16 2.39 3.15
N TYR A 82 -4.89 1.40 3.65
CA TYR A 82 -4.33 0.40 4.54
C TYR A 82 -3.53 -0.62 3.73
N VAL A 83 -2.28 -0.86 4.10
CA VAL A 83 -1.39 -1.74 3.33
C VAL A 83 -0.71 -2.73 4.25
N LYS A 84 -0.88 -4.02 3.93
CA LYS A 84 -0.08 -5.12 4.48
C LYS A 84 1.21 -5.25 3.68
N ASN A 85 2.34 -5.15 4.36
CA ASN A 85 3.66 -5.23 3.76
C ASN A 85 4.39 -6.49 4.26
N LEU A 86 5.24 -7.06 3.41
CA LEU A 86 6.06 -8.23 3.66
C LEU A 86 7.52 -7.80 3.90
N CYS A 87 8.11 -8.29 4.98
CA CYS A 87 9.51 -8.12 5.33
C CYS A 87 10.40 -9.10 4.56
N ASN A 88 11.71 -8.83 4.50
CA ASN A 88 12.66 -9.71 3.82
C ASN A 88 12.77 -11.11 4.43
N ASN A 89 12.39 -11.26 5.71
CA ASN A 89 12.38 -12.52 6.45
C ASN A 89 11.02 -13.27 6.36
N GLY A 90 10.02 -12.69 5.68
CA GLY A 90 8.68 -13.26 5.55
C GLY A 90 7.66 -12.83 6.60
N ASP A 91 8.05 -12.11 7.65
CA ASP A 91 7.11 -11.47 8.57
C ASP A 91 6.33 -10.36 7.84
N TYR A 92 5.25 -9.85 8.45
CA TYR A 92 4.47 -8.76 7.86
C TYR A 92 4.16 -7.64 8.85
N TYR A 93 3.80 -6.48 8.31
CA TYR A 93 3.32 -5.35 9.11
C TYR A 93 2.23 -4.58 8.38
N TRP A 94 1.29 -4.03 9.13
CA TRP A 94 0.24 -3.15 8.61
C TRP A 94 0.62 -1.69 8.76
N VAL A 95 0.19 -0.88 7.79
CA VAL A 95 0.28 0.58 7.85
C VAL A 95 -0.98 1.24 7.32
N LEU A 96 -1.28 2.45 7.80
CA LEU A 96 -2.06 3.42 7.05
C LEU A 96 -1.08 4.30 6.27
N ALA A 97 -1.12 4.21 4.94
CA ALA A 97 -0.29 4.97 4.03
C ALA A 97 -1.03 6.21 3.53
N ASN A 98 -0.35 7.36 3.53
CA ASN A 98 -0.67 8.54 2.73
C ASN A 98 0.37 8.63 1.61
N VAL A 99 -0.08 8.81 0.37
CA VAL A 99 0.78 8.93 -0.82
C VAL A 99 0.39 10.18 -1.59
N THR A 100 1.39 11.02 -1.90
CA THR A 100 1.24 12.28 -2.63
C THR A 100 2.21 12.33 -3.81
N ALA A 101 1.87 13.09 -4.85
CA ALA A 101 2.76 13.33 -5.98
C ALA A 101 3.79 14.42 -5.66
N ASP A 102 5.08 14.12 -5.85
CA ASP A 102 6.13 15.14 -5.86
C ASP A 102 6.12 15.85 -7.22
N ARG A 103 6.23 17.17 -7.23
CA ARG A 103 6.15 17.99 -8.46
C ARG A 103 7.36 18.91 -8.62
N ASP A 104 7.77 19.13 -9.87
CA ASP A 104 8.73 20.19 -10.21
C ASP A 104 8.05 21.58 -10.23
N GLN A 105 8.85 22.62 -10.50
CA GLN A 105 8.36 24.00 -10.60
C GLN A 105 7.36 24.23 -11.75
N ALA A 106 7.35 23.35 -12.76
CA ALA A 106 6.41 23.38 -13.88
C ALA A 106 5.13 22.56 -13.60
N GLY A 107 5.02 21.92 -12.43
CA GLY A 107 3.87 21.13 -12.02
C GLY A 107 3.91 19.67 -12.49
N ASN A 108 4.97 19.22 -13.17
CA ASN A 108 5.11 17.84 -13.63
C ASN A 108 5.40 16.91 -12.46
N ILE A 109 4.80 15.72 -12.46
CA ILE A 109 5.06 14.71 -11.45
C ILE A 109 6.48 14.15 -11.63
N THR A 110 7.33 14.37 -10.64
CA THR A 110 8.72 13.88 -10.60
C THR A 110 8.91 12.65 -9.72
N GLY A 111 7.86 12.23 -9.02
CA GLY A 111 7.92 11.10 -8.11
C GLY A 111 6.72 11.04 -7.20
N TYR A 112 6.81 10.18 -6.19
CA TYR A 112 5.79 10.09 -5.15
C TYR A 112 6.44 10.06 -3.78
N TYR A 113 5.80 10.73 -2.83
CA TYR A 113 6.16 10.74 -1.42
C TYR A 113 5.14 9.95 -0.63
N SER A 114 5.61 9.06 0.26
CA SER A 114 4.73 8.28 1.13
C SER A 114 5.13 8.39 2.59
N VAL A 115 4.15 8.73 3.42
CA VAL A 115 4.23 8.68 4.88
C VAL A 115 3.28 7.60 5.37
N ARG A 116 3.77 6.74 6.25
CA ARG A 116 3.00 5.60 6.77
C ARG A 116 3.10 5.56 8.28
N ARG A 117 1.96 5.33 8.93
CA ARG A 117 1.82 5.24 10.39
C ARG A 117 1.13 3.94 10.79
N LYS A 118 1.19 3.64 12.09
CA LYS A 118 0.51 2.48 12.66
C LYS A 118 -1.01 2.62 12.48
N PRO A 119 -1.70 1.61 11.94
CA PRO A 119 -3.16 1.60 11.87
C PRO A 119 -3.76 1.12 13.20
N THR A 120 -5.03 1.45 13.45
CA THR A 120 -5.73 0.93 14.63
C THR A 120 -6.06 -0.55 14.45
N THR A 121 -6.11 -1.33 15.54
CA THR A 121 -6.51 -2.74 15.48
C THR A 121 -7.93 -2.90 14.90
N GLN A 122 -8.83 -1.97 15.21
CA GLN A 122 -10.18 -1.95 14.66
C GLN A 122 -10.17 -1.78 13.14
N ALA A 123 -9.39 -0.81 12.62
CA ALA A 123 -9.26 -0.63 11.18
C ALA A 123 -8.68 -1.87 10.51
N ILE A 124 -7.63 -2.49 11.09
CA ILE A 124 -7.04 -3.74 10.57
C ILE A 124 -8.09 -4.83 10.48
N ALA A 125 -8.92 -5.03 11.51
CA ALA A 125 -9.97 -6.04 11.50
C ALA A 125 -10.98 -5.81 10.36
N THR A 126 -11.44 -4.56 10.19
CA THR A 126 -12.36 -4.20 9.11
C THR A 126 -11.76 -4.38 7.73
N VAL A 127 -10.54 -3.88 7.49
CA VAL A 127 -9.91 -3.98 6.17
C VAL A 127 -9.45 -5.39 5.83
N SER A 128 -9.11 -6.21 6.83
CA SER A 128 -8.77 -7.62 6.60
C SER A 128 -9.95 -8.40 6.06
N GLU A 129 -11.16 -8.15 6.59
CA GLU A 129 -12.40 -8.72 6.08
C GLU A 129 -12.67 -8.27 4.64
N LEU A 130 -12.65 -6.95 4.41
CA LEU A 130 -12.82 -6.34 3.10
C LEU A 130 -11.84 -6.92 2.06
N TYR A 131 -10.56 -7.03 2.42
CA TYR A 131 -9.53 -7.51 1.50
C TYR A 131 -9.66 -9.01 1.21
N ARG A 132 -10.20 -9.80 2.15
CA ARG A 132 -10.52 -11.20 1.88
C ARG A 132 -11.59 -11.33 0.80
N GLU A 133 -12.65 -10.53 0.88
CA GLU A 133 -13.71 -10.51 -0.14
C GLU A 133 -13.18 -10.01 -1.50
N MET A 134 -12.40 -8.94 -1.51
CA MET A 134 -11.73 -8.45 -2.72
C MET A 134 -10.85 -9.53 -3.36
N ARG A 135 -10.08 -10.28 -2.55
CA ARG A 135 -9.23 -11.39 -3.02
C ARG A 135 -10.07 -12.54 -3.59
N ALA A 136 -11.19 -12.90 -2.96
CA ALA A 136 -12.10 -13.92 -3.47
C ALA A 136 -12.71 -13.53 -4.83
N ILE A 137 -12.98 -12.24 -5.05
CA ILE A 137 -13.42 -11.71 -6.35
C ILE A 137 -12.30 -11.85 -7.39
N GLU A 138 -11.06 -11.50 -7.03
CA GLU A 138 -9.90 -11.61 -7.92
C GLU A 138 -9.64 -13.04 -8.37
N GLU A 139 -9.81 -14.03 -7.48
CA GLU A 139 -9.63 -15.46 -7.76
C GLU A 139 -10.69 -16.04 -8.71
N ARG A 140 -11.90 -15.47 -8.71
CA ARG A 140 -12.99 -15.85 -9.63
C ARG A 140 -12.96 -15.09 -10.95
N SER A 141 -12.10 -14.08 -11.05
CA SER A 141 -11.99 -13.20 -12.21
C SER A 141 -10.83 -13.62 -13.11
N SER A 142 -10.89 -13.24 -14.39
CA SER A 142 -9.71 -13.36 -15.26
C SER A 142 -8.60 -12.43 -14.76
N ALA A 143 -7.33 -12.81 -15.01
CA ALA A 143 -6.17 -12.05 -14.51
C ALA A 143 -6.17 -10.57 -14.91
N ASN A 144 -6.75 -10.24 -16.07
CA ASN A 144 -6.85 -8.87 -16.57
C ASN A 144 -8.00 -8.07 -15.93
N GLN A 145 -9.10 -8.74 -15.57
CA GLN A 145 -10.28 -8.09 -14.98
C GLN A 145 -10.22 -8.02 -13.46
N ALA A 146 -9.47 -8.92 -12.82
CA ALA A 146 -9.38 -9.04 -11.36
C ALA A 146 -9.18 -7.69 -10.63
N PRO A 147 -8.22 -6.81 -11.00
CA PRO A 147 -8.03 -5.54 -10.29
C PRO A 147 -9.23 -4.58 -10.43
N ALA A 148 -9.90 -4.58 -11.59
CA ALA A 148 -11.07 -3.72 -11.80
C ALA A 148 -12.27 -4.26 -11.01
N ALA A 149 -12.53 -5.57 -11.09
CA ALA A 149 -13.65 -6.21 -10.41
C ALA A 149 -13.59 -6.05 -8.89
N SER A 150 -12.41 -6.21 -8.27
CA SER A 150 -12.27 -6.01 -6.83
C SER A 150 -12.34 -4.54 -6.42
N LEU A 151 -11.85 -3.62 -7.27
CA LEU A 151 -12.02 -2.18 -7.05
C LEU A 151 -13.50 -1.75 -7.15
N ASP A 152 -14.26 -2.30 -8.09
CA ASP A 152 -15.69 -2.00 -8.22
C ASP A 152 -16.46 -2.42 -6.96
N TYR A 153 -16.11 -3.57 -6.38
CA TYR A 153 -16.65 -4.02 -5.09
C TYR A 153 -16.34 -3.02 -3.96
N LEU A 154 -15.10 -2.55 -3.88
CA LEU A 154 -14.67 -1.56 -2.89
C LEU A 154 -15.44 -0.23 -3.04
N ASN A 155 -15.57 0.26 -4.28
CA ASN A 155 -16.29 1.49 -4.58
C ASN A 155 -17.78 1.39 -4.24
N ARG A 156 -18.41 0.24 -4.49
CA ARG A 156 -19.81 0.00 -4.12
C ARG A 156 -19.99 0.05 -2.61
N LEU A 157 -19.12 -0.59 -1.84
CA LEU A 157 -19.21 -0.59 -0.37
C LEU A 157 -19.00 0.82 0.22
N ALA A 158 -18.06 1.58 -0.34
CA ALA A 158 -17.86 2.98 0.05
C ALA A 158 -19.09 3.84 -0.29
N GLY A 159 -19.67 3.64 -1.48
CA GLY A 159 -20.89 4.31 -1.94
C GLY A 159 -22.13 4.00 -1.09
N GLU A 160 -22.30 2.75 -0.66
CA GLU A 160 -23.37 2.34 0.28
C GLU A 160 -23.28 3.06 1.64
N SER A 161 -22.08 3.50 2.02
CA SER A 161 -21.81 4.28 3.23
C SER A 161 -21.92 5.81 3.02
N GLY A 162 -22.27 6.26 1.80
CA GLY A 162 -22.30 7.67 1.43
C GLY A 162 -20.92 8.36 1.45
N ALA A 163 -19.84 7.59 1.33
CA ALA A 163 -18.46 8.06 1.48
C ALA A 163 -17.66 7.81 0.20
N THR A 164 -16.70 8.71 -0.10
CA THR A 164 -15.61 8.37 -1.02
C THR A 164 -14.68 7.35 -0.38
N TYR A 165 -13.87 6.63 -1.15
CA TYR A 165 -12.90 5.67 -0.59
C TYR A 165 -12.01 6.30 0.49
N ASP A 166 -11.46 7.49 0.24
CA ASP A 166 -10.61 8.16 1.23
C ASP A 166 -11.38 8.48 2.51
N THR A 167 -12.64 8.93 2.37
CA THR A 167 -13.50 9.20 3.52
C THR A 167 -13.83 7.92 4.29
N PHE A 168 -14.04 6.79 3.59
CA PHE A 168 -14.27 5.50 4.20
C PHE A 168 -13.03 5.02 4.98
N VAL A 169 -11.85 5.06 4.35
CA VAL A 169 -10.57 4.65 4.95
C VAL A 169 -10.21 5.50 6.16
N LEU A 170 -10.44 6.81 6.11
CA LEU A 170 -10.12 7.74 7.20
C LEU A 170 -11.09 7.66 8.39
N ARG A 171 -12.25 7.01 8.24
CA ARG A 171 -13.25 6.84 9.31
C ARG A 171 -13.07 5.55 10.12
N LEU A 172 -12.21 4.64 9.67
CA LEU A 172 -11.83 3.40 10.37
C LEU A 172 -10.71 3.65 11.37
#